data_AF-A0A8S3KFG8-F1
#
_entry.id   AF-A0A8S3KFG8-F1
#
_cell.length_a   1.000
_cell.length_b   1.000
_cell.length_c   1.000
_cell.angle_alpha   90.00
_cell.angle_beta   90.00
_cell.angle_gamma   90.00
#
_symmetry.space_group_name_H-M   'P 1'
#
loop_
_entity.id
_entity.type
_entity.pdbx_description
1 polymer ?
#
loop_
_entity_poly.entity_id
_entity_poly.type
_entity_poly.pdbx_seq_one_letter_code
_entity_poly.pdbx_strand_id
1 'polypeptide(L)'
;MNQQRSRRFRAGRDRMKKLKTLSEKTGQTLKETMANHFDTNAITPGTKFMANLDEQLRYFINVKLTTDPLWEGVDIYLSGHL
;
A
#
# COMPACT_ATOMS: atom_id res chain seq x y z
N MET A 1 12.33 5.80 -14.73
CA MET A 1 10.96 6.16 -14.25
C MET A 1 9.83 5.93 -15.29
N ASN A 2 10.08 6.00 -16.60
CA ASN A 2 9.03 5.80 -17.63
C ASN A 2 8.37 4.40 -17.62
N GLN A 3 9.12 3.35 -17.25
CA GLN A 3 8.55 2.00 -17.11
C GLN A 3 7.52 1.92 -15.98
N GLN A 4 7.79 2.56 -14.84
CA GLN A 4 6.86 2.60 -13.70
C GLN A 4 5.61 3.40 -14.05
N ARG A 5 5.77 4.54 -14.74
CA ARG A 5 4.64 5.34 -15.24
C ARG A 5 3.74 4.52 -16.16
N SER A 6 4.32 3.82 -17.14
CA SER A 6 3.59 2.98 -18.10
C SER A 6 2.84 1.83 -17.40
N ARG A 7 3.48 1.18 -16.42
CA ARG A 7 2.85 0.12 -15.61
C ARG A 7 1.69 0.67 -14.77
N ARG A 8 1.88 1.78 -14.07
CA ARG A 8 0.84 2.41 -13.24
C ARG A 8 -0.36 2.86 -14.06
N PHE A 9 -0.13 3.41 -15.24
CA PHE A 9 -1.20 3.82 -16.14
C PHE A 9 -2.07 2.63 -16.58
N ARG A 10 -1.44 1.52 -17.00
CA ARG A 10 -2.17 0.28 -17.34
C ARG A 10 -2.93 -0.27 -16.14
N ALA A 11 -2.27 -0.39 -14.99
CA ALA A 11 -2.88 -0.92 -13.78
C ALA A 11 -4.08 -0.09 -13.29
N GLY A 12 -3.98 1.24 -13.35
CA GLY A 12 -5.07 2.15 -13.01
C GLY A 12 -6.28 1.99 -13.94
N ARG A 13 -6.03 1.86 -15.25
CA ARG A 13 -7.09 1.61 -16.23
C ARG A 13 -7.80 0.28 -16.01
N ASP A 14 -7.04 -0.79 -15.79
CA ASP A 14 -7.60 -2.13 -15.61
C ASP A 14 -8.38 -2.23 -14.29
N ARG A 15 -7.89 -1.56 -13.24
CA ARG A 15 -8.62 -1.39 -11.98
C ARG A 15 -9.94 -0.65 -12.18
N MET A 16 -9.94 0.47 -12.91
CA MET A 16 -11.16 1.24 -13.14
C MET A 16 -12.23 0.43 -13.89
N LYS A 17 -11.82 -0.39 -14.88
CA LYS A 17 -12.72 -1.34 -15.54
C LYS A 17 -13.33 -2.35 -14.55
N LYS A 18 -12.49 -2.96 -13.70
CA LYS A 18 -12.96 -3.92 -12.68
C LYS A 18 -13.92 -3.28 -11.68
N LEU A 19 -13.63 -2.07 -11.21
CA LEU A 19 -14.49 -1.35 -10.26
C LEU A 19 -15.84 -0.99 -10.87
N LYS A 20 -15.87 -0.61 -12.15
CA LYS A 20 -17.13 -0.37 -12.88
C LYS A 20 -17.98 -1.63 -13.00
N THR A 21 -17.38 -2.76 -13.37
CA THR A 21 -18.10 -4.04 -13.42
C THR A 21 -18.58 -4.47 -12.02
N LEU A 22 -17.81 -4.18 -10.97
CA LEU A 22 -18.19 -4.51 -9.59
C LEU A 22 -19.33 -3.62 -9.10
N SER A 23 -19.32 -2.32 -9.41
CA SER A 23 -20.41 -1.39 -9.06
C SER A 23 -21.72 -1.82 -9.71
N GLU A 24 -21.68 -2.23 -10.99
CA GLU A 24 -22.84 -2.76 -11.72
C GLU A 24 -23.39 -4.05 -11.08
N LYS A 25 -22.52 -4.95 -10.62
CA LYS A 25 -22.92 -6.22 -9.98
C LYS A 25 -23.48 -6.05 -8.56
N THR A 26 -22.96 -5.09 -7.81
CA THR A 26 -23.31 -4.88 -6.39
C THR A 26 -24.43 -3.87 -6.19
N GLY A 27 -24.81 -3.12 -7.24
CA GLY A 27 -25.76 -2.02 -7.16
C GLY A 27 -25.23 -0.77 -6.46
N GLN A 28 -23.96 -0.76 -6.03
CA GLN A 28 -23.30 0.42 -5.45
C GLN A 28 -22.94 1.44 -6.52
N THR A 29 -22.84 2.71 -6.14
CA THR A 29 -22.26 3.72 -7.02
C THR A 29 -20.77 3.47 -7.22
N LEU A 30 -20.23 3.88 -8.38
CA LEU A 30 -18.79 3.76 -8.64
C LEU A 30 -17.95 4.45 -7.55
N LYS A 31 -18.45 5.56 -6.98
CA LYS A 31 -17.78 6.30 -5.90
C LYS A 31 -17.67 5.47 -4.62
N GLU A 32 -18.75 4.81 -4.21
CA GLU A 32 -18.76 3.92 -3.04
C GLU A 32 -17.85 2.71 -3.27
N THR A 33 -17.94 2.08 -4.45
CA THR A 33 -17.06 0.96 -4.79
C THR A 33 -15.60 1.39 -4.78
N MET A 34 -15.25 2.58 -5.30
CA MET A 34 -13.89 3.12 -5.25
C MET A 34 -13.42 3.41 -3.83
N ALA A 35 -14.26 3.99 -2.97
CA ALA A 35 -13.92 4.30 -1.59
C ALA A 35 -13.59 3.05 -0.76
N ASN A 36 -14.21 1.92 -1.09
CA ASN A 36 -13.96 0.63 -0.44
C ASN A 36 -12.70 -0.09 -0.93
N HIS A 37 -11.96 0.47 -1.89
CA HIS A 37 -10.78 -0.15 -2.46
C HIS A 37 -9.53 0.69 -2.21
N PHE A 38 -8.45 0.02 -1.79
CA PHE A 38 -7.15 0.65 -1.57
C PHE A 38 -6.52 1.15 -2.87
N ASP A 39 -6.15 2.43 -2.97
CA ASP A 39 -5.43 2.99 -4.12
C ASP A 39 -3.95 2.57 -4.10
N THR A 40 -3.56 1.68 -5.02
CA THR A 40 -2.16 1.24 -5.14
C THR A 40 -1.19 2.32 -5.59
N ASN A 41 -1.65 3.45 -6.15
CA ASN A 41 -0.76 4.56 -6.44
C ASN A 41 -0.22 5.21 -5.14
N ALA A 42 -0.90 5.00 -4.02
CA ALA A 42 -0.42 5.41 -2.71
C ALA A 42 0.91 4.72 -2.32
N ILE A 43 1.27 3.59 -2.94
CA ILE A 43 2.57 2.92 -2.76
C ILE A 43 3.61 3.62 -3.65
N THR A 44 3.96 4.85 -3.29
CA THR A 44 4.99 5.67 -3.92
C THR A 44 5.72 6.48 -2.85
N PRO A 45 7.05 6.59 -2.89
CA PRO A 45 7.77 7.52 -2.03
C PRO A 45 7.15 8.93 -2.07
N GLY A 46 7.03 9.57 -0.91
CA GLY A 46 6.45 10.91 -0.76
C GLY A 46 4.93 10.95 -0.54
N THR A 47 4.22 9.83 -0.53
CA THR A 47 2.81 9.80 -0.14
C THR A 47 2.66 9.68 1.38
N LYS A 48 1.54 10.18 1.91
CA LYS A 48 1.18 9.99 3.34
C LYS A 48 1.09 8.52 3.73
N PHE A 49 0.64 7.66 2.82
CA PHE A 49 0.58 6.21 3.05
C PHE A 49 1.98 5.64 3.34
N MET A 50 3.00 6.00 2.55
CA MET A 50 4.35 5.50 2.76
C MET A 50 4.99 6.05 4.03
N ALA A 51 4.70 7.30 4.41
CA ALA A 51 5.14 7.88 5.69
C ALA A 51 4.55 7.11 6.88
N ASN A 52 3.24 6.89 6.87
CA ASN A 52 2.58 6.11 7.90
C ASN A 52 3.09 4.66 7.93
N LEU A 53 3.30 4.04 6.77
CA LEU A 53 3.82 2.67 6.69
C LEU A 53 5.23 2.58 7.30
N ASP A 54 6.12 3.53 7.02
CA ASP A 54 7.48 3.55 7.59
C ASP A 54 7.43 3.64 9.12
N GLU A 55 6.59 4.52 9.67
CA GLU A 55 6.37 4.64 11.11
C GLU A 55 5.85 3.33 11.72
N GLN A 56 4.87 2.69 11.08
CA GLN A 56 4.33 1.41 11.54
C GLN A 56 5.36 0.27 11.46
N LEU A 57 6.23 0.25 10.45
CA LEU A 57 7.30 -0.75 10.35
C LEU A 57 8.35 -0.57 11.45
N ARG A 58 8.72 0.67 11.78
CA ARG A 58 9.62 0.96 12.93
C ARG A 58 9.01 0.48 14.23
N TYR A 59 7.73 0.77 14.46
CA TYR A 59 7.01 0.28 15.63
C TYR A 59 6.98 -1.25 15.67
N PHE A 60 6.64 -1.90 14.56
CA PHE A 60 6.61 -3.36 14.45
C PHE A 60 7.97 -4.00 14.80
N ILE A 61 9.06 -3.45 14.27
CA ILE A 61 10.42 -3.95 14.57
C ILE A 61 10.71 -3.82 16.07
N ASN A 62 10.39 -2.68 16.69
CA ASN A 62 10.58 -2.50 18.13
C ASN A 62 9.77 -3.50 18.96
N VAL A 63 8.52 -3.76 18.59
CA VAL A 63 7.69 -4.78 19.25
C VAL A 63 8.34 -6.15 19.08
N LYS A 64 8.83 -6.50 17.90
CA LYS A 64 9.47 -7.79 17.67
C LYS A 64 10.75 -7.97 18.48
N LEU A 65 11.63 -6.97 18.50
CA LEU A 65 12.86 -7.00 19.30
C LEU A 65 12.60 -7.14 20.81
N THR A 66 11.46 -6.64 21.30
CA THR A 66 11.14 -6.65 22.74
C THR A 66 10.29 -7.84 23.19
N THR A 67 9.56 -8.47 22.28
CA THR A 67 8.57 -9.51 22.62
C THR A 67 8.86 -10.89 22.04
N ASP A 68 9.70 -10.98 21.01
CA ASP A 68 9.94 -12.22 20.27
C ASP A 68 11.38 -12.73 20.51
N PRO A 69 11.58 -13.82 21.29
CA PRO A 69 12.91 -14.34 21.58
C PRO A 69 13.72 -14.73 20.33
N LEU A 70 13.04 -15.01 19.20
CA LEU A 70 13.73 -15.32 17.95
C LEU A 70 14.37 -14.09 17.29
N TRP A 71 14.01 -12.89 17.75
CA TRP A 71 14.56 -11.62 17.27
C TRP A 71 15.63 -11.07 18.22
N GLU A 72 15.93 -11.77 19.32
CA GLU A 72 16.98 -11.39 20.25
C GLU A 72 18.36 -11.56 19.61
N GLY A 73 19.23 -10.54 19.77
CA GLY A 73 20.60 -10.57 19.26
C GLY A 73 20.76 -10.44 17.74
N VAL A 74 19.71 -10.04 17.01
CA VAL A 74 19.73 -9.83 15.55
C VAL A 74 19.82 -8.34 15.21
N ASP A 75 20.71 -8.00 14.27
CA ASP A 75 20.77 -6.65 13.69
C ASP A 75 19.71 -6.47 12.60
N ILE A 76 18.91 -5.40 12.72
CA ILE A 76 17.81 -5.11 11.78
C ILE A 76 18.05 -3.78 11.09
N TYR A 77 18.06 -3.81 9.76
CA TYR A 77 18.23 -2.64 8.91
C TYR A 77 16.94 -2.34 8.15
N LEU A 78 16.31 -1.20 8.43
CA LEU A 78 15.13 -0.70 7.70
C LEU A 78 15.54 0.46 6.78
N SER A 79 15.43 0.26 5.47
CA SER A 79 15.57 1.32 4.47
C SER A 79 14.19 1.85 4.10
N GLY A 80 13.82 2.99 4.68
CA GLY A 80 12.51 3.60 4.54
C GLY A 80 12.25 4.29 3.19
N HIS A 81 11.17 5.08 3.16
CA HIS A 81 10.69 5.73 1.94
C HIS A 81 11.31 7.12 1.67
N LEU A 82 12.16 7.63 2.57
CA LEU A 82 12.87 8.91 2.48
C LEU A 82 14.31 8.69 2.00
#